data_AF-A0A965TYY2-F1
#
_entry.id   AF-A0A965TYY2-F1
#
_cell.length_a   1.000
_cell.length_b   1.000
_cell.length_c   1.000
_cell.angle_alpha   90.00
_cell.angle_beta   90.00
_cell.angle_gamma   90.00
#
_symmetry.space_group_name_H-M   'P 1'
#
loop_
_entity.id
_entity.type
_entity.pdbx_description
1 polymer ?
#
loop_
_entity_poly.entity_id
_entity_poly.type
_entity_poly.pdbx_seq_one_letter_code
_entity_poly.pdbx_strand_id
1 'polypeptide(L)'
;IRELMAHHGKEINFLGVILSNLNVALEQKERAARMVTNMALSLGADGAIVTEEGYGNPDADYVRCIVALQDAGIQVVGISNECTGRDGQSQPLVTMDEKTDALVSTGNVSQLISLPACKTVIGELQALARDGLSGGWAGDELLGPSVREDGSIIMENNSMFCGDQIAGWSRKTMLEF
;
A
#
# COMPACT_ATOMS: atom_id res chain seq x y z
N ILE A 1 0.24 -15.65 1.21
CA ILE A 1 0.48 -16.84 0.33
C ILE A 1 0.81 -18.11 1.12
N ARG A 2 1.90 -18.15 1.93
CA ARG A 2 2.26 -19.37 2.69
C ARG A 2 1.11 -19.91 3.53
N GLU A 3 0.37 -19.01 4.18
CA GLU A 3 -0.83 -19.35 4.94
C GLU A 3 -1.91 -19.97 4.05
N LEU A 4 -2.27 -19.33 2.92
CA LEU A 4 -3.23 -19.88 1.95
C LEU A 4 -2.83 -21.28 1.44
N MET A 5 -1.53 -21.51 1.21
CA MET A 5 -1.01 -22.83 0.84
C MET A 5 -1.11 -23.86 1.97
N ALA A 6 -0.95 -23.44 3.24
CA ALA A 6 -1.07 -24.33 4.39
C ALA A 6 -2.51 -24.85 4.60
N HIS A 7 -3.49 -24.03 4.20
CA HIS A 7 -4.93 -24.32 4.24
C HIS A 7 -5.50 -24.94 2.95
N HIS A 8 -4.71 -24.96 1.87
CA HIS A 8 -5.10 -25.52 0.58
C HIS A 8 -5.46 -27.01 0.70
N GLY A 9 -6.60 -27.40 0.10
CA GLY A 9 -7.12 -28.77 0.11
C GLY A 9 -7.66 -29.22 1.47
N LYS A 10 -7.76 -28.31 2.44
CA LYS A 10 -8.29 -28.57 3.79
C LYS A 10 -9.52 -27.71 4.04
N GLU A 11 -9.30 -26.42 4.26
CA GLU A 11 -10.34 -25.43 4.58
C GLU A 11 -10.72 -24.61 3.35
N ILE A 12 -9.75 -24.39 2.45
CA ILE A 12 -9.94 -23.65 1.20
C ILE A 12 -9.24 -24.37 0.04
N ASN A 13 -9.65 -24.06 -1.18
CA ASN A 13 -8.88 -24.40 -2.38
C ASN A 13 -8.16 -23.13 -2.87
N PHE A 14 -6.90 -22.97 -2.51
CA PHE A 14 -6.09 -21.88 -3.05
C PHE A 14 -5.85 -22.10 -4.57
N LEU A 15 -6.46 -21.25 -5.40
CA LEU A 15 -6.46 -21.37 -6.86
C LEU A 15 -5.20 -20.77 -7.52
N GLY A 16 -4.54 -19.83 -6.85
CA GLY A 16 -3.31 -19.20 -7.34
C GLY A 16 -3.24 -17.71 -7.04
N VAL A 17 -2.32 -17.04 -7.75
CA VAL A 17 -2.10 -15.58 -7.67
C VAL A 17 -2.32 -14.98 -9.05
N ILE A 18 -3.16 -13.95 -9.12
CA ILE A 18 -3.34 -13.13 -10.33
C ILE A 18 -2.52 -11.86 -10.12
N LEU A 19 -1.60 -11.59 -11.04
CA LEU A 19 -0.83 -10.35 -11.05
C LEU A 19 -1.50 -9.34 -11.98
N SER A 20 -1.56 -8.08 -11.54
CA SER A 20 -2.07 -6.96 -12.32
C SER A 20 -1.10 -5.79 -12.24
N ASN A 21 -1.04 -4.99 -13.30
CA ASN A 21 -0.24 -3.78 -13.32
C ASN A 21 -1.05 -2.62 -12.73
N LEU A 22 -0.38 -1.75 -11.98
CA LEU A 22 -0.91 -0.46 -11.56
C LEU A 22 -0.69 0.53 -12.70
N ASN A 23 -1.78 1.04 -13.27
CA ASN A 23 -1.70 1.90 -14.45
C ASN A 23 -1.89 3.37 -14.07
N VAL A 24 -1.36 4.27 -14.89
CA VAL A 24 -1.58 5.72 -14.71
C VAL A 24 -2.90 6.14 -15.36
N ALA A 25 -3.18 5.63 -16.57
CA ALA A 25 -4.37 6.03 -17.32
C ALA A 25 -5.60 5.23 -16.90
N LEU A 26 -6.71 5.92 -16.63
CA LEU A 26 -7.96 5.31 -16.14
C LEU A 26 -8.44 4.14 -17.01
N GLU A 27 -8.47 4.30 -18.33
CA GLU A 27 -8.90 3.24 -19.27
C GLU A 27 -8.07 1.95 -19.12
N GLN A 28 -6.78 2.08 -18.83
CA GLN A 28 -5.90 0.94 -18.60
C GLN A 28 -6.23 0.24 -17.29
N LYS A 29 -6.60 1.00 -16.24
CA LYS A 29 -7.09 0.45 -14.96
C LYS A 29 -8.38 -0.33 -15.18
N GLU A 30 -9.32 0.20 -15.95
CA GLU A 30 -10.59 -0.49 -16.25
C GLU A 30 -10.37 -1.81 -17.00
N ARG A 31 -9.46 -1.78 -17.99
CA ARG A 31 -9.09 -2.98 -18.73
C ARG A 31 -8.41 -4.02 -17.82
N ALA A 32 -7.48 -3.58 -16.97
CA ALA A 32 -6.78 -4.47 -16.04
C ALA A 32 -7.77 -5.13 -15.06
N ALA A 33 -8.69 -4.37 -14.47
CA ALA A 33 -9.72 -4.91 -13.58
C ALA A 33 -10.59 -5.97 -14.28
N ARG A 34 -11.05 -5.72 -15.51
CA ARG A 34 -11.80 -6.72 -16.30
C ARG A 34 -11.00 -7.98 -16.59
N MET A 35 -9.70 -7.85 -16.88
CA MET A 35 -8.82 -8.99 -17.11
C MET A 35 -8.66 -9.83 -15.83
N VAL A 36 -8.48 -9.18 -14.68
CA VAL A 36 -8.42 -9.85 -13.37
C VAL A 36 -9.72 -10.61 -13.10
N THR A 37 -10.87 -9.96 -13.27
CA THR A 37 -12.19 -10.60 -13.07
C THR A 37 -12.38 -11.81 -13.97
N ASN A 38 -12.04 -11.71 -15.27
CA ASN A 38 -12.18 -12.82 -16.21
C ASN A 38 -11.27 -14.00 -15.85
N MET A 39 -10.03 -13.74 -15.40
CA MET A 39 -9.12 -14.78 -14.93
C MET A 39 -9.66 -15.46 -13.67
N ALA A 40 -10.16 -14.69 -12.70
CA ALA A 40 -10.72 -15.23 -11.46
C ALA A 40 -11.97 -16.11 -11.72
N LEU A 41 -12.88 -15.66 -12.59
CA LEU A 41 -14.03 -16.45 -13.01
C LEU A 41 -13.62 -17.73 -13.74
N SER A 42 -12.63 -17.65 -14.64
CA SER A 42 -12.14 -18.82 -15.38
C SER A 42 -11.49 -19.87 -14.48
N LEU A 43 -10.87 -19.45 -13.38
CA LEU A 43 -10.33 -20.33 -12.36
C LEU A 43 -11.42 -20.91 -11.44
N GLY A 44 -12.63 -20.36 -11.45
CA GLY A 44 -13.73 -20.75 -10.56
C GLY A 44 -13.57 -20.21 -9.15
N ALA A 45 -13.07 -18.97 -9.00
CA ALA A 45 -12.88 -18.36 -7.69
C ALA A 45 -14.21 -17.99 -7.01
N ASP A 46 -14.43 -18.50 -5.80
CA ASP A 46 -15.55 -18.07 -4.92
C ASP A 46 -15.19 -16.79 -4.14
N GLY A 47 -13.90 -16.57 -3.89
CA GLY A 47 -13.40 -15.41 -3.18
C GLY A 47 -11.98 -15.03 -3.55
N ALA A 48 -11.62 -13.78 -3.28
CA ALA A 48 -10.30 -13.21 -3.56
C ALA A 48 -9.79 -12.35 -2.40
N ILE A 49 -8.49 -12.43 -2.15
CA ILE A 49 -7.77 -11.42 -1.38
C ILE A 49 -7.14 -10.46 -2.37
N VAL A 50 -7.50 -9.19 -2.30
CA VAL A 50 -6.95 -8.15 -3.16
C VAL A 50 -5.97 -7.32 -2.34
N THR A 51 -4.79 -7.09 -2.90
CA THR A 51 -3.71 -6.31 -2.30
C THR A 51 -3.11 -5.44 -3.38
N GLU A 52 -2.66 -4.25 -3.00
CA GLU A 52 -1.91 -3.35 -3.87
C GLU A 52 -0.54 -3.02 -3.29
N GLU A 53 0.25 -2.29 -4.07
CA GLU A 53 1.54 -1.73 -3.66
C GLU A 53 1.52 -0.22 -3.90
N GLY A 54 1.95 0.54 -2.90
CA GLY A 54 1.92 2.01 -2.93
C GLY A 54 0.63 2.58 -2.34
N TYR A 55 0.33 3.82 -2.70
CA TYR A 55 -0.89 4.56 -2.29
C TYR A 55 -1.12 5.72 -3.27
N GLY A 56 -2.32 6.32 -3.24
CA GLY A 56 -2.69 7.42 -4.12
C GLY A 56 -3.20 6.92 -5.47
N ASN A 57 -2.43 7.07 -6.55
CA ASN A 57 -2.90 6.59 -7.86
C ASN A 57 -3.26 5.08 -7.88
N PRO A 58 -2.48 4.18 -7.24
CA PRO A 58 -2.83 2.76 -7.09
C PRO A 58 -4.21 2.50 -6.48
N ASP A 59 -4.68 3.31 -5.51
CA ASP A 59 -5.96 3.09 -4.83
C ASP A 59 -7.13 3.00 -5.84
N ALA A 60 -7.04 3.73 -6.96
CA ALA A 60 -8.03 3.67 -8.03
C ALA A 60 -8.00 2.35 -8.82
N ASP A 61 -6.84 1.72 -8.99
CA ASP A 61 -6.74 0.34 -9.52
C ASP A 61 -7.30 -0.65 -8.49
N TYR A 62 -6.90 -0.52 -7.23
CA TYR A 62 -7.28 -1.41 -6.12
C TYR A 62 -8.78 -1.45 -5.88
N VAL A 63 -9.41 -0.30 -5.64
CA VAL A 63 -10.86 -0.21 -5.42
C VAL A 63 -11.62 -0.72 -6.63
N ARG A 64 -11.18 -0.35 -7.84
CA ARG A 64 -11.85 -0.81 -9.06
C ARG A 64 -11.72 -2.32 -9.27
N CYS A 65 -10.60 -2.92 -8.91
CA CYS A 65 -10.45 -4.37 -8.95
C CYS A 65 -11.39 -5.06 -7.95
N ILE A 66 -11.52 -4.54 -6.74
CA ILE A 66 -12.47 -5.03 -5.73
C ILE A 66 -13.90 -4.96 -6.26
N VAL A 67 -14.32 -3.80 -6.76
CA VAL A 67 -15.66 -3.56 -7.32
C VAL A 67 -15.95 -4.53 -8.46
N ALA A 68 -15.02 -4.68 -9.41
CA ALA A 68 -15.19 -5.54 -10.58
C ALA A 68 -15.27 -7.04 -10.23
N LEU A 69 -14.59 -7.48 -9.17
CA LEU A 69 -14.69 -8.86 -8.67
C LEU A 69 -16.02 -9.10 -7.97
N GLN A 70 -16.46 -8.16 -7.12
CA GLN A 70 -17.73 -8.26 -6.41
C GLN A 70 -18.94 -8.19 -7.36
N ASP A 71 -18.89 -7.34 -8.38
CA ASP A 71 -19.92 -7.29 -9.44
C ASP A 71 -20.04 -8.61 -10.20
N ALA A 72 -18.98 -9.41 -10.24
CA ALA A 72 -18.98 -10.74 -10.82
C ALA A 72 -19.38 -11.85 -9.83
N GLY A 73 -19.77 -11.50 -8.59
CA GLY A 73 -20.20 -12.44 -7.56
C GLY A 73 -19.06 -13.05 -6.74
N ILE A 74 -17.82 -12.60 -6.89
CA ILE A 74 -16.65 -13.08 -6.15
C ILE A 74 -16.55 -12.27 -4.84
N GLN A 75 -16.56 -12.93 -3.69
CA GLN A 75 -16.39 -12.25 -2.40
C GLN A 75 -14.95 -11.74 -2.24
N VAL A 76 -14.78 -10.51 -1.76
CA VAL A 76 -13.44 -9.89 -1.69
C VAL A 76 -13.13 -9.43 -0.28
N VAL A 77 -11.92 -9.75 0.17
CA VAL A 77 -11.28 -9.06 1.31
C VAL A 77 -10.10 -8.26 0.76
N GLY A 78 -10.12 -6.97 0.99
CA GLY A 78 -9.03 -6.07 0.63
C GLY A 78 -7.98 -5.97 1.73
N ILE A 79 -6.72 -5.85 1.37
CA ILE A 79 -5.61 -5.50 2.26
C ILE A 79 -4.90 -4.30 1.66
N SER A 80 -4.85 -3.19 2.40
CA SER A 80 -4.12 -1.99 1.96
C SER A 80 -3.55 -1.22 3.16
N ASN A 81 -2.63 -0.31 2.87
CA ASN A 81 -2.25 0.78 3.77
C ASN A 81 -3.29 1.91 3.65
N GLU A 82 -3.23 2.86 4.58
CA GLU A 82 -4.12 4.01 4.57
C GLU A 82 -3.32 5.31 4.46
N CYS A 83 -3.87 6.31 3.77
CA CYS A 83 -3.32 7.66 3.64
C CYS A 83 -4.14 8.68 4.45
N THR A 84 -4.34 8.39 5.74
CA THR A 84 -5.21 9.18 6.64
C THR A 84 -4.56 10.45 7.20
N GLY A 85 -3.35 10.82 6.75
CA GLY A 85 -2.63 11.99 7.25
C GLY A 85 -2.00 11.75 8.62
N ARG A 86 -1.15 12.67 9.09
CA ARG A 86 -0.36 12.51 10.33
C ARG A 86 -1.22 12.35 11.59
N ASP A 87 -2.42 12.92 11.56
CA ASP A 87 -3.40 12.86 12.66
C ASP A 87 -4.39 11.69 12.53
N GLY A 88 -4.36 10.96 11.41
CA GLY A 88 -5.24 9.82 11.15
C GLY A 88 -6.68 10.17 10.80
N GLN A 89 -6.98 11.44 10.50
CA GLN A 89 -8.36 11.94 10.35
C GLN A 89 -8.79 12.14 8.89
N SER A 90 -7.88 12.00 7.94
CA SER A 90 -8.17 12.14 6.51
C SER A 90 -8.87 10.90 5.96
N GLN A 91 -9.42 11.02 4.75
CA GLN A 91 -9.96 9.88 4.02
C GLN A 91 -8.87 8.80 3.84
N PRO A 92 -9.16 7.50 4.06
CA PRO A 92 -8.14 6.47 4.12
C PRO A 92 -7.56 6.07 2.76
N LEU A 93 -8.35 6.12 1.70
CA LEU A 93 -7.93 5.86 0.32
C LEU A 93 -8.33 7.06 -0.54
N VAL A 94 -7.63 7.38 -1.63
CA VAL A 94 -8.05 8.48 -2.52
C VAL A 94 -9.29 8.15 -3.36
N THR A 95 -9.64 6.87 -3.48
CA THR A 95 -10.87 6.38 -4.12
C THR A 95 -11.60 5.48 -3.13
N MET A 96 -12.93 5.61 -3.05
CA MET A 96 -13.79 4.82 -2.17
C MET A 96 -14.99 4.29 -2.97
N ASP A 97 -15.52 3.14 -2.59
CA ASP A 97 -16.76 2.57 -3.15
C ASP A 97 -17.53 1.85 -2.03
N GLU A 98 -18.86 1.79 -2.09
CA GLU A 98 -19.67 1.09 -1.07
C GLU A 98 -19.35 -0.41 -0.98
N LYS A 99 -18.83 -0.99 -2.06
CA LYS A 99 -18.37 -2.39 -2.08
C LYS A 99 -17.05 -2.59 -1.33
N THR A 100 -16.30 -1.55 -1.00
CA THR A 100 -15.09 -1.73 -0.16
C THR A 100 -15.46 -1.81 1.32
N ASP A 101 -16.27 -2.82 1.67
CA ASP A 101 -16.86 -3.04 2.99
C ASP A 101 -16.09 -4.05 3.87
N ALA A 102 -15.16 -4.80 3.27
CA ALA A 102 -14.27 -5.74 3.95
C ALA A 102 -12.79 -5.42 3.67
N LEU A 103 -12.23 -4.47 4.42
CA LEU A 103 -10.84 -4.03 4.30
C LEU A 103 -10.04 -4.32 5.58
N VAL A 104 -8.82 -4.81 5.41
CA VAL A 104 -7.81 -4.96 6.46
C VAL A 104 -6.74 -3.91 6.25
N SER A 105 -6.62 -3.00 7.22
CA SER A 105 -5.55 -2.00 7.23
C SER A 105 -4.23 -2.59 7.69
N THR A 106 -3.16 -2.17 7.04
CA THR A 106 -1.77 -2.50 7.41
C THR A 106 -1.06 -1.35 8.11
N GLY A 107 -1.70 -0.18 8.22
CA GLY A 107 -1.15 1.00 8.87
C GLY A 107 -1.37 2.28 8.07
N ASN A 108 -0.83 3.37 8.59
CA ASN A 108 -0.96 4.70 7.99
C ASN A 108 0.37 5.14 7.36
N VAL A 109 0.36 5.40 6.06
CA VAL A 109 1.56 5.84 5.31
C VAL A 109 2.05 7.22 5.74
N SER A 110 1.18 8.03 6.35
CA SER A 110 1.53 9.36 6.89
C SER A 110 2.05 9.30 8.32
N GLN A 111 2.24 8.10 8.89
CA GLN A 111 2.82 7.96 10.22
C GLN A 111 4.23 8.56 10.25
N LEU A 112 4.50 9.40 11.26
CA LEU A 112 5.81 9.99 11.44
C LEU A 112 6.82 8.96 11.97
N ILE A 113 7.96 8.93 11.30
CA ILE A 113 9.13 8.12 11.65
C ILE A 113 10.28 9.06 11.94
N SER A 114 10.99 8.79 13.05
CA SER A 114 12.23 9.49 13.41
C SER A 114 13.37 8.48 13.43
N LEU A 115 14.43 8.76 12.68
CA LEU A 115 15.65 7.95 12.65
C LEU A 115 16.82 8.76 13.20
N PRO A 116 17.65 8.17 14.09
CA PRO A 116 18.83 8.85 14.60
C PRO A 116 19.87 9.06 13.48
N ALA A 117 20.86 9.92 13.74
CA ALA A 117 21.96 10.13 12.81
C ALA A 117 22.73 8.83 12.57
N CYS A 118 22.84 8.42 11.31
CA CYS A 118 23.58 7.23 10.92
C CYS A 118 25.08 7.53 10.78
N LYS A 119 25.94 6.59 11.21
CA LYS A 119 27.40 6.69 11.04
C LYS A 119 27.81 6.79 9.55
N THR A 120 27.00 6.23 8.66
CA THR A 120 27.26 6.20 7.22
C THR A 120 25.97 6.51 6.49
N VAL A 121 26.03 7.49 5.59
CA VAL A 121 24.96 7.83 4.64
C VAL A 121 25.41 7.37 3.26
N ILE A 122 24.56 6.61 2.58
CA ILE A 122 24.77 6.22 1.18
C ILE A 122 23.87 7.11 0.33
N GLY A 123 24.47 7.96 -0.51
CA GLY A 123 23.75 8.99 -1.28
C GLY A 123 23.80 10.35 -0.61
N GLU A 124 22.80 11.20 -0.88
CA GLU A 124 22.70 12.56 -0.36
C GLU A 124 21.54 12.69 0.63
N LEU A 125 21.85 12.88 1.92
CA LEU A 125 20.84 12.95 2.98
C LEU A 125 19.86 14.12 2.75
N GLN A 126 20.38 15.27 2.30
CA GLN A 126 19.56 16.47 2.05
C GLN A 126 18.55 16.29 0.91
N ALA A 127 18.66 15.25 0.09
CA ALA A 127 17.66 14.97 -0.94
C ALA A 127 16.27 14.70 -0.33
N LEU A 128 16.20 14.11 0.89
CA LEU A 128 14.95 13.90 1.62
C LEU A 128 14.20 15.22 1.87
N ALA A 129 14.91 16.29 2.22
CA ALA A 129 14.31 17.59 2.51
C ALA A 129 14.11 18.45 1.25
N ARG A 130 15.06 18.40 0.30
CA ARG A 130 15.14 19.33 -0.83
C ARG A 130 14.38 18.88 -2.07
N ASP A 131 14.41 17.60 -2.41
CA ASP A 131 14.07 17.11 -3.76
C ASP A 131 12.61 16.62 -3.89
N GLY A 132 11.76 16.93 -2.90
CA GLY A 132 10.34 16.57 -2.93
C GLY A 132 10.09 15.06 -2.89
N LEU A 133 10.95 14.31 -2.18
CA LEU A 133 10.68 12.92 -1.85
C LEU A 133 9.37 12.83 -1.07
N SER A 134 8.48 11.89 -1.41
CA SER A 134 7.28 11.61 -0.60
C SER A 134 7.68 11.47 0.87
N GLY A 135 6.95 12.17 1.75
CA GLY A 135 7.16 12.14 3.20
C GLY A 135 8.34 12.94 3.74
N GLY A 136 9.13 13.58 2.88
CA GLY A 136 10.16 14.54 3.28
C GLY A 136 9.74 15.99 3.02
N TRP A 137 10.31 16.93 3.77
CA TRP A 137 10.04 18.36 3.63
C TRP A 137 11.25 19.22 4.02
N ALA A 138 11.38 20.38 3.36
CA ALA A 138 12.43 21.35 3.62
C ALA A 138 12.23 22.10 4.95
N GLY A 139 10.98 22.30 5.36
CA GLY A 139 10.64 22.98 6.60
C GLY A 139 9.16 22.81 6.94
N ASP A 140 8.88 22.54 8.20
CA ASP A 140 7.55 22.45 8.78
C ASP A 140 7.54 23.36 10.02
N GLU A 141 6.46 24.13 10.21
CA GLU A 141 6.36 25.14 11.27
C GLU A 141 6.43 24.53 12.68
N LEU A 142 6.00 23.28 12.83
CA LEU A 142 5.94 22.57 14.11
C LEU A 142 7.07 21.56 14.25
N LEU A 143 7.34 20.80 13.19
CA LEU A 143 8.30 19.70 13.23
C LEU A 143 9.72 20.12 12.85
N GLY A 144 9.90 21.29 12.22
CA GLY A 144 11.18 21.68 11.63
C GLY A 144 11.50 20.90 10.35
N PRO A 145 12.73 20.95 9.82
CA PRO A 145 13.10 20.26 8.59
C PRO A 145 13.15 18.73 8.76
N SER A 146 12.89 17.99 7.68
CA SER A 146 13.05 16.52 7.70
C SER A 146 14.48 16.08 7.99
N VAL A 147 15.48 16.84 7.53
CA VAL A 147 16.89 16.56 7.81
C VAL A 147 17.41 17.57 8.84
N ARG A 148 17.84 17.08 9.99
CA ARG A 148 18.35 17.90 11.10
C ARG A 148 19.83 18.22 10.93
N GLU A 149 20.30 19.26 11.62
CA GLU A 149 21.72 19.66 11.62
C GLU A 149 22.63 18.57 12.18
N ASP A 150 22.14 17.76 13.12
CA ASP A 150 22.88 16.64 13.70
C ASP A 150 22.90 15.37 12.82
N GLY A 151 22.25 15.42 11.66
CA GLY A 151 22.13 14.30 10.72
C GLY A 151 21.02 13.30 11.05
N SER A 152 20.25 13.50 12.12
CA SER A 152 19.00 12.75 12.35
C SER A 152 17.92 13.20 11.36
N ILE A 153 16.91 12.35 11.17
CA ILE A 153 15.81 12.64 10.23
C ILE A 153 14.45 12.36 10.84
N ILE A 154 13.48 13.18 10.45
CA ILE A 154 12.05 12.96 10.65
C ILE A 154 11.36 12.96 9.29
N MET A 155 10.47 12.00 9.07
CA MET A 155 9.77 11.84 7.80
C MET A 155 8.43 11.13 8.01
N GLU A 156 7.55 11.17 7.02
CA GLU A 156 6.40 10.26 6.95
C GLU A 156 6.83 8.89 6.40
N ASN A 157 6.12 7.83 6.80
CA ASN A 157 6.43 6.45 6.42
C ASN A 157 6.41 6.22 4.90
N ASN A 158 5.60 6.97 4.15
CA ASN A 158 5.57 6.94 2.69
C ASN A 158 6.92 7.31 2.02
N SER A 159 7.88 7.87 2.76
CA SER A 159 9.27 8.04 2.31
C SER A 159 9.99 6.72 2.08
N MET A 160 9.54 5.66 2.77
CA MET A 160 10.10 4.32 2.72
C MET A 160 9.41 3.46 1.64
N PHE A 161 8.95 4.08 0.55
CA PHE A 161 8.22 3.53 -0.60
C PHE A 161 7.88 2.03 -0.51
N CYS A 162 6.59 1.70 -0.37
CA CYS A 162 6.09 0.34 -0.16
C CYS A 162 6.55 -0.32 1.17
N GLY A 163 6.91 0.49 2.17
CA GLY A 163 7.33 0.04 3.51
C GLY A 163 6.19 -0.41 4.43
N ASP A 164 4.94 -0.32 3.99
CA ASP A 164 3.73 -0.53 4.82
C ASP A 164 3.34 -2.01 4.99
N GLN A 165 4.19 -2.94 4.54
CA GLN A 165 4.04 -4.38 4.77
C GLN A 165 2.73 -4.99 4.26
N ILE A 166 2.15 -4.46 3.19
CA ILE A 166 0.88 -4.97 2.62
C ILE A 166 0.99 -6.47 2.26
N ALA A 167 2.16 -6.92 1.80
CA ALA A 167 2.44 -8.34 1.53
C ALA A 167 2.78 -9.19 2.78
N GLY A 168 2.79 -8.61 3.99
CA GLY A 168 2.87 -9.29 5.29
C GLY A 168 4.18 -10.01 5.62
N TRP A 169 5.25 -9.82 4.84
CA TRP A 169 6.47 -10.62 5.00
C TRP A 169 7.61 -9.94 5.78
N SER A 170 7.67 -8.61 5.82
CA SER A 170 8.73 -7.93 6.59
C SER A 170 8.32 -7.78 8.05
N ARG A 171 8.81 -8.65 8.92
CA ARG A 171 8.70 -8.46 10.39
C ARG A 171 9.57 -7.32 10.92
N LYS A 172 10.43 -6.76 10.07
CA LYS A 172 11.30 -5.65 10.39
C LYS A 172 10.78 -4.38 9.76
N THR A 173 10.60 -3.36 10.58
CA THR A 173 10.45 -2.00 10.08
C THR A 173 11.81 -1.47 9.67
N MET A 174 11.87 -0.46 8.80
CA MET A 174 13.15 0.16 8.44
C MET A 174 13.89 0.78 9.64
N LEU A 175 13.20 1.00 10.75
CA LEU A 175 13.77 1.40 12.05
C LEU A 175 14.64 0.30 12.70
N GLU A 176 14.42 -0.97 12.35
CA GLU A 176 15.08 -2.13 12.97
C GLU A 176 16.33 -2.62 12.20
N PHE A 177 16.72 -1.90 11.15
CA PHE A 177 17.94 -2.14 10.37
C PHE A 177 18.99 -1.07 10.64
#